data_AF-D6A040-F1
#
_entry.id   AF-D6A040-F1
#
_cell.length_a   1.000
_cell.length_b   1.000
_cell.length_c   1.000
_cell.angle_alpha   90.00
_cell.angle_beta   90.00
_cell.angle_gamma   90.00
#
_symmetry.space_group_name_H-M   'P 1'
#
loop_
_entity.id
_entity.type
_entity.pdbx_description
1 polymer ?
#
loop_
_entity_poly.entity_id
_entity_poly.type
_entity_poly.pdbx_seq_one_letter_code
_entity_poly.pdbx_strand_id
1 'polypeptide(L)' 'MREARLAFGAVASRPWRARTAERVLTGAPAAEEYFTAAADAELAAARPLPDNGYKVTLMRNLVVAVLSELAEEAAR' A
#
# COMPACT_ATOMS: atom_id res chain seq x y z
N MET A 1 -5.80 11.82 -6.50
CA MET A 1 -6.20 11.70 -5.08
C MET A 1 -5.79 12.94 -4.32
N ARG A 2 -6.70 13.54 -3.55
CA ARG A 2 -6.40 14.75 -2.76
C ARG A 2 -5.60 14.44 -1.49
N GLU A 3 -5.92 13.34 -0.82
CA GLU A 3 -5.25 12.86 0.37
C GLU A 3 -5.39 11.33 0.39
N ALA A 4 -4.40 10.62 0.93
CA ALA A 4 -4.44 9.19 1.17
C ALA A 4 -4.04 8.88 2.62
N ARG A 5 -4.72 7.93 3.26
CA ARG A 5 -4.39 7.42 4.60
C ARG A 5 -4.38 5.91 4.58
N LEU A 6 -3.24 5.31 4.90
CA LEU A 6 -3.03 3.87 4.78
C LEU A 6 -2.42 3.29 6.06
N ALA A 7 -2.95 2.16 6.50
CA ALA A 7 -2.38 1.38 7.59
C ALA A 7 -2.47 -0.12 7.30
N PHE A 8 -1.44 -0.87 7.69
CA PHE A 8 -1.36 -2.32 7.54
C PHE A 8 -1.52 -3.00 8.91
N GLY A 9 -2.43 -3.97 8.97
CA GLY A 9 -2.64 -4.85 10.13
C GLY A 9 -1.88 -6.17 9.97
N ALA A 10 -1.62 -6.86 11.09
CA ALA A 10 -1.07 -8.24 11.13
C ALA A 10 0.28 -8.48 10.43
N VAL A 11 1.02 -7.42 10.10
CA VAL A 11 2.36 -7.48 9.44
C VAL A 11 3.48 -6.80 10.24
N ALA A 12 3.17 -6.27 11.42
CA ALA A 12 4.12 -5.71 12.38
C ALA A 12 3.60 -5.91 13.81
N SER A 13 4.44 -5.62 14.81
CA SER A 13 4.09 -5.73 16.24
C SER A 13 3.03 -4.71 16.70
N ARG A 14 2.80 -3.66 15.91
CA ARG A 14 1.77 -2.63 16.07
C ARG A 14 1.19 -2.27 14.70
N PRO A 15 0.01 -1.64 14.61
CA PRO A 15 -0.50 -1.13 13.34
C PRO A 15 0.57 -0.32 12.60
N TRP A 16 0.91 -0.73 11.39
CA TRP A 16 1.92 -0.06 10.58
C TRP A 16 1.24 1.03 9.78
N ARG A 17 1.51 2.30 10.07
CA ARG A 17 1.03 3.41 9.23
C ARG A 17 1.95 3.64 8.03
N ALA A 18 1.41 3.48 6.82
CA ALA A 18 2.15 3.47 5.56
C ALA A 18 2.44 4.88 5.03
N ARG A 19 3.21 5.66 5.79
CA ARG A 19 3.43 7.10 5.53
C ARG A 19 4.17 7.37 4.21
N THR A 20 5.03 6.47 3.77
CA THR A 20 5.73 6.60 2.49
C THR A 20 4.76 6.37 1.34
N ALA A 21 3.91 5.34 1.42
CA ALA A 21 2.82 5.16 0.45
C ALA A 21 1.87 6.37 0.43
N GLU A 22 1.45 6.87 1.59
CA GLU A 22 0.59 8.07 1.71
C GLU A 22 1.17 9.28 0.97
N ARG A 23 2.50 9.52 1.08
CA ARG A 23 3.18 10.61 0.37
C ARG A 23 3.22 10.42 -1.14
N VAL A 24 3.43 9.18 -1.62
CA VAL A 24 3.44 8.88 -3.06
C VAL A 24 2.06 9.11 -3.68
N LEU A 25 0.99 8.74 -2.96
CA LEU A 25 -0.38 8.81 -3.48
C LEU A 25 -1.01 10.20 -3.38
N THR A 26 -0.56 11.02 -2.43
CA THR A 26 -1.11 12.38 -2.26
C THR A 26 -0.76 13.25 -3.47
N GLY A 27 -1.79 13.73 -4.18
CA GLY A 27 -1.65 14.50 -5.41
C GLY A 27 -1.53 13.65 -6.69
N ALA A 28 -1.28 12.34 -6.58
CA ALA A 28 -1.15 11.45 -7.73
C ALA A 28 -2.51 11.05 -8.34
N PRO A 29 -2.57 10.71 -9.64
CA PRO A 29 -3.73 10.02 -10.23
C PRO A 29 -4.09 8.73 -9.48
N ALA A 30 -5.39 8.43 -9.40
CA ALA A 30 -5.88 7.16 -8.85
C ALA A 30 -5.75 6.06 -9.92
N ALA A 31 -4.53 5.61 -10.16
CA ALA A 31 -4.20 4.61 -11.16
C ALA A 31 -3.21 3.56 -10.62
N GLU A 32 -3.29 2.35 -11.18
CA GLU A 32 -2.55 1.16 -10.73
C GLU A 32 -1.03 1.38 -10.64
N GLU A 33 -0.46 2.15 -11.57
CA GLU A 33 0.97 2.48 -11.58
C GLU A 33 1.42 3.21 -10.30
N TYR A 34 0.60 4.14 -9.79
CA TYR A 34 0.89 4.89 -8.57
C TYR A 34 0.64 4.06 -7.32
N PHE A 35 -0.37 3.18 -7.33
CA PHE A 35 -0.60 2.22 -6.24
C PHE A 35 0.56 1.26 -6.08
N THR A 36 1.06 0.76 -7.21
CA THR A 36 2.21 -0.13 -7.29
C THR A 36 3.46 0.56 -6.76
N ALA A 37 3.77 1.77 -7.25
CA ALA A 37 4.90 2.55 -6.79
C ALA A 37 4.83 2.88 -5.29
N ALA A 38 3.63 3.19 -4.77
CA ALA A 38 3.41 3.48 -3.36
C ALA A 38 3.64 2.25 -2.48
N ALA A 39 3.13 1.08 -2.90
CA ALA A 39 3.34 -0.18 -2.19
C ALA A 39 4.82 -0.57 -2.15
N ASP A 40 5.51 -0.48 -3.30
CA ASP A 40 6.94 -0.78 -3.40
C ASP A 40 7.78 0.15 -2.51
N ALA A 41 7.50 1.44 -2.54
CA ALA A 41 8.22 2.43 -1.73
C ALA A 41 8.04 2.21 -0.21
N GLU A 42 6.85 1.82 0.24
CA GLU A 42 6.62 1.53 1.66
C GLU A 42 7.27 0.22 2.10
N LEU A 43 7.09 -0.84 1.30
CA LEU A 43 7.54 -2.19 1.64
C LEU A 43 9.04 -2.38 1.49
N ALA A 44 9.76 -1.45 0.86
CA ALA A 44 11.23 -1.43 0.86
C ALA A 44 11.86 -1.42 2.26
N ALA A 45 11.13 -0.94 3.28
CA ALA A 45 11.56 -0.96 4.68
C ALA A 45 11.26 -2.29 5.40
N ALA A 46 10.51 -3.21 4.77
CA ALA A 46 10.10 -4.46 5.39
C ALA A 46 11.31 -5.37 5.66
N ARG A 47 11.36 -5.93 6.87
CA ARG A 47 12.36 -6.90 7.29
C ARG A 47 11.66 -8.18 7.72
N PRO A 48 11.32 -9.07 6.78
CA PRO A 48 10.65 -10.31 7.12
C PRO A 48 11.56 -11.23 7.93
N LEU A 49 10.91 -12.07 8.74
CA LEU A 49 11.51 -13.24 9.39
C LEU A 49 11.43 -14.44 8.42
N PRO A 50 12.17 -15.54 8.69
CA PRO A 50 12.25 -16.68 7.77
C PRO A 50 10.90 -17.18 7.24
N ASP A 51 9.90 -17.29 8.11
CA ASP A 51 8.60 -17.89 7.76
C ASP A 51 7.54 -16.89 7.28
N ASN A 52 7.88 -15.60 7.15
CA ASN A 52 6.90 -14.57 6.79
C ASN A 52 7.30 -13.67 5.62
N GLY A 53 8.37 -14.02 4.88
CA GLY A 53 8.79 -13.31 3.66
C GLY A 53 7.67 -13.14 2.63
N TYR A 54 6.77 -14.12 2.53
CA TYR A 54 5.61 -14.07 1.64
C TYR A 54 4.69 -12.88 1.92
N LYS A 55 4.65 -12.36 3.16
CA LYS A 55 3.80 -11.22 3.53
C LYS A 55 4.16 -9.95 2.78
N VAL A 56 5.42 -9.77 2.36
CA VAL A 56 5.83 -8.59 1.59
C VAL A 56 5.10 -8.55 0.25
N THR A 57 5.18 -9.63 -0.53
CA THR A 57 4.46 -9.74 -1.81
C THR A 57 2.94 -9.70 -1.63
N LEU A 58 2.41 -10.37 -0.60
CA LEU A 58 0.99 -10.33 -0.29
C LEU A 58 0.51 -8.90 -0.03
N MET A 59 1.22 -8.14 0.80
CA MET A 59 0.86 -6.76 1.12
C MET A 59 0.95 -5.85 -0.10
N ARG A 60 1.97 -6.04 -0.95
CA ARG A 60 2.11 -5.30 -2.20
C ARG A 60 0.86 -5.49 -3.07
N ASN A 61 0.49 -6.75 -3.31
CA ASN A 61 -0.66 -7.09 -4.14
C ASN A 61 -1.97 -6.58 -3.54
N LEU A 62 -2.12 -6.66 -2.22
CA LEU A 62 -3.31 -6.19 -1.52
C LEU A 62 -3.48 -4.67 -1.63
N VAL A 63 -2.40 -3.90 -1.48
CA VAL A 63 -2.44 -2.43 -1.66
C VAL A 63 -2.92 -2.08 -3.06
N VAL A 64 -2.36 -2.72 -4.09
CA VAL A 64 -2.76 -2.47 -5.48
C VAL A 64 -4.22 -2.84 -5.71
N ALA A 65 -4.64 -4.05 -5.32
CA ALA A 65 -6.00 -4.53 -5.54
C ALA A 65 -7.06 -3.65 -4.86
N VAL A 66 -6.89 -3.34 -3.58
CA VAL A 66 -7.89 -2.56 -2.81
C VAL A 66 -7.96 -1.12 -3.30
N LEU A 67 -6.82 -0.49 -3.63
CA LEU A 67 -6.85 0.88 -4.14
C LEU A 67 -7.44 0.96 -5.55
N SER A 68 -7.20 -0.03 -6.41
CA SER A 68 -7.85 -0.12 -7.72
C SER A 68 -9.37 -0.27 -7.59
N GLU A 69 -9.84 -1.17 -6.72
CA GLU A 69 -11.27 -1.36 -6.45
C GLU A 69 -11.93 -0.04 -5.96
N LEU A 70 -11.30 0.63 -4.99
CA LEU A 70 -11.81 1.92 -4.48
C LEU A 70 -11.80 3.03 -5.54
N ALA A 71 -10.81 3.02 -6.45
CA ALA A 71 -10.74 3.99 -7.54
C ALA A 71 -11.85 3.77 -8.57
N GLU A 72 -12.14 2.50 -8.90
CA GLU A 72 -13.26 2.13 -9.76
C GLU A 72 -14.61 2.45 -9.13
N GLU A 73 -14.77 2.22 -7.82
CA GLU A 73 -15.95 2.62 -7.06
C GLU A 73 -16.16 4.13 -7.05
N ALA A 74 -15.11 4.91 -6.82
CA ALA A 74 -15.21 6.37 -6.79
C ALA A 74 -15.46 7.01 -8.17
N ALA A 75 -15.18 6.29 -9.26
CA ALA A 75 -15.43 6.73 -10.63
C ALA A 75 -16.84 6.39 -11.14
N ARG A 76 -17.58 5.52 -10.43
CA ARG A 76 -18.98 5.21 -10.70
C ARG A 76 -19.92 6.28 -10.14
#